data_AF-A0A174PH73-F1
#
_entry.id   AF-A0A174PH73-F1
#
_cell.length_a   1.000
_cell.length_b   1.000
_cell.length_c   1.000
_cell.angle_alpha   90.00
_cell.angle_beta   90.00
_cell.angle_gamma   90.00
#
_symmetry.space_group_name_H-M   'P 1'
#
loop_
_entity.id
_entity.type
_entity.pdbx_description
1 polymer ?
#
loop_
_entity_poly.entity_id
_entity_poly.type
_entity_poly.pdbx_seq_one_letter_code
_entity_poly.pdbx_strand_id
1 'polypeptide(L)'
;MKKCIYCNREISLKYLLKQEKLDKIKCPYCTKEIKATKISKLLFISLLVLVITLMVIFPLKLYLKLLFISIWIVVCEFILKAILYVYE
;
A
#
# COMPACT_ATOMS: atom_id res chain seq x y z
N MET A 1 -8.54 7.95 8.11
CA MET A 1 -9.61 8.20 7.12
C MET A 1 -9.02 9.00 5.97
N LYS A 2 -9.20 8.61 4.70
CA LYS A 2 -8.60 9.30 3.55
C LYS A 2 -9.64 10.24 2.93
N LYS A 3 -9.34 11.54 2.85
CA LYS A 3 -10.23 12.56 2.28
C LYS A 3 -9.74 12.94 0.90
N CYS A 4 -10.69 13.19 -0.01
CA CYS A 4 -10.37 13.78 -1.30
C CYS A 4 -10.14 15.28 -1.14
N ILE A 5 -9.02 15.81 -1.63
CA ILE A 5 -8.70 17.25 -1.56
C ILE A 5 -9.72 18.12 -2.29
N TYR A 6 -10.29 17.62 -3.39
CA TYR A 6 -11.19 18.41 -4.23
C TYR A 6 -12.62 18.51 -3.72
N CYS A 7 -13.13 17.47 -3.06
CA CYS A 7 -14.52 17.44 -2.61
C CYS A 7 -14.65 17.29 -1.09
N ASN A 8 -13.54 17.22 -0.37
CA ASN A 8 -13.42 17.00 1.07
C ASN A 8 -14.21 15.79 1.61
N ARG A 9 -14.70 14.93 0.70
CA ARG A 9 -15.45 13.73 1.04
C ARG A 9 -14.50 12.59 1.34
N GLU A 10 -14.94 11.76 2.27
CA GLU A 10 -14.20 10.59 2.72
C GLU A 10 -14.28 9.49 1.67
N ILE A 11 -13.12 8.93 1.34
CA ILE A 11 -13.00 7.77 0.46
C ILE A 11 -12.95 6.54 1.36
N SER A 12 -13.93 5.66 1.20
CA SER A 12 -14.00 4.44 1.98
C SER A 12 -12.85 3.49 1.62
N LEU A 13 -12.28 2.82 2.63
CA LEU A 13 -11.27 1.78 2.43
C LEU A 13 -11.76 0.67 1.49
N LYS A 14 -13.06 0.35 1.54
CA LYS A 14 -13.70 -0.62 0.64
C LYS A 14 -13.61 -0.21 -0.83
N TYR A 15 -13.68 1.09 -1.13
CA TYR A 15 -13.50 1.60 -2.48
C TYR A 15 -12.04 1.47 -2.95
N LEU A 16 -11.09 1.74 -2.06
CA LEU A 16 -9.65 1.61 -2.35
C LEU A 16 -9.25 0.17 -2.61
N LEU A 17 -9.71 -0.76 -1.76
CA LEU A 17 -9.47 -2.21 -1.92
C LEU A 17 -10.05 -2.79 -3.21
N LYS A 18 -11.06 -2.13 -3.80
CA LYS A 18 -11.69 -2.54 -5.06
C LYS A 18 -10.95 -2.02 -6.29
N GLN A 19 -9.99 -1.11 -6.14
CA GLN A 19 -9.22 -0.59 -7.26
C GLN A 19 -7.97 -1.43 -7.53
N GLU A 20 -7.81 -1.83 -8.79
CA GLU A 20 -6.66 -2.56 -9.30
C GLU A 20 -5.35 -1.75 -9.23
N LYS A 21 -5.44 -0.42 -9.26
CA LYS A 21 -4.30 0.51 -9.25
C LYS A 21 -4.45 1.56 -8.16
N LEU A 22 -3.77 1.34 -7.04
CA LEU A 22 -3.72 2.27 -5.91
C LEU A 22 -2.79 3.48 -6.15
N ASP A 23 -2.02 3.52 -7.24
CA ASP A 23 -1.16 4.66 -7.55
C ASP A 23 -1.92 5.93 -7.96
N LYS A 24 -3.05 5.75 -8.65
CA LYS A 24 -3.91 6.82 -9.15
C LYS A 24 -5.36 6.36 -9.04
N ILE A 25 -6.12 7.02 -8.20
CA ILE A 25 -7.53 6.69 -7.98
C ILE A 25 -8.40 7.85 -8.49
N LYS A 26 -9.54 7.54 -9.09
CA LYS A 26 -10.59 8.54 -9.31
C LYS A 26 -11.44 8.66 -8.06
N CYS A 27 -11.76 9.88 -7.64
CA CYS A 27 -12.70 10.10 -6.56
C CYS A 27 -14.09 9.58 -6.96
N PRO A 28 -14.78 8.78 -6.13
CA PRO A 28 -16.12 8.28 -6.47
C PRO A 28 -17.18 9.40 -6.53
N TYR A 29 -16.92 10.55 -5.90
CA TYR A 29 -17.87 11.64 -5.80
C TYR A 29 -17.62 12.80 -6.75
N CYS A 30 -16.36 13.14 -7.02
CA CYS A 30 -16.00 14.27 -7.87
C CYS A 30 -15.29 13.86 -9.17
N THR A 31 -15.11 12.56 -9.40
CA THR A 31 -14.46 11.92 -10.57
C THR A 31 -13.04 12.40 -10.91
N LYS A 32 -12.51 13.40 -10.19
CA LYS A 32 -11.14 13.87 -10.29
C LYS A 32 -10.15 12.79 -9.87
N GLU A 33 -9.04 12.74 -10.60
CA GLU A 33 -7.92 11.85 -10.31
C GLU A 33 -7.10 12.40 -9.14
N ILE A 34 -6.80 11.50 -8.20
CA ILE A 34 -6.01 11.75 -7.00
C ILE A 34 -4.85 10.75 -7.03
N LYS A 35 -3.63 11.20 -6.74
CA LYS A 35 -2.44 10.35 -6.84
C LYS A 35 -1.92 10.01 -5.46
N ALA A 36 -1.35 8.83 -5.29
CA ALA A 36 -0.66 8.52 -4.04
C ALA A 36 0.55 9.45 -3.85
N THR A 37 0.65 10.06 -2.67
CA THR A 37 1.76 10.93 -2.28
C THR A 37 3.09 10.22 -2.38
N LYS A 38 4.12 10.95 -2.79
CA LYS A 38 5.49 10.44 -2.82
C LYS A 38 5.95 9.97 -1.42
N ILE A 39 5.49 10.66 -0.37
CA ILE A 39 5.81 10.31 1.03
C ILE A 39 5.23 8.94 1.41
N SER A 40 3.96 8.67 1.06
CA SER A 40 3.36 7.36 1.37
C SER A 40 3.98 6.21 0.59
N LYS A 41 4.42 6.46 -0.65
CA LYS A 41 5.22 5.49 -1.42
C LYS A 41 6.57 5.21 -0.77
N LEU A 42 7.26 6.26 -0.30
CA LEU A 42 8.55 6.12 0.36
C LEU A 42 8.42 5.33 1.67
N LEU A 43 7.38 5.62 2.46
CA LEU A 43 7.06 4.89 3.69
C LEU A 43 6.79 3.41 3.40
N PHE A 44 6.02 3.10 2.36
CA PHE A 44 5.75 1.72 1.96
C PHE A 44 7.04 0.96 1.58
N ILE A 45 7.92 1.58 0.78
CA ILE A 45 9.21 0.98 0.40
C ILE A 45 10.08 0.77 1.64
N SER A 46 10.17 1.78 2.52
CA SER A 46 10.96 1.69 3.75
C SER A 46 10.48 0.54 4.65
N LEU A 47 9.17 0.33 4.75
CA LEU A 47 8.59 -0.75 5.56
C LEU A 47 8.85 -2.12 4.94
N LEU A 48 8.77 -2.23 3.61
CA LEU A 48 9.12 -3.43 2.85
C LEU A 48 10.57 -3.83 3.08
N VAL A 49 11.50 -2.88 2.92
CA VAL A 49 12.93 -3.10 3.10
C VAL A 49 13.21 -3.57 4.53
N LEU A 50 12.65 -2.90 5.53
CA LEU A 50 12.88 -3.25 6.94
C LEU A 50 12.50 -4.71 7.26
N VAL A 51 11.36 -5.19 6.78
CA VAL A 51 10.92 -6.57 7.01
C VAL A 51 11.78 -7.58 6.24
N ILE A 52 12.18 -7.26 5.01
CA ILE A 52 13.10 -8.09 4.23
C ILE A 52 14.44 -8.22 4.96
N THR A 53 14.99 -7.12 5.47
CA THR A 53 16.27 -7.13 6.21
C THR A 53 16.17 -7.99 7.47
N LEU A 54 15.07 -7.89 8.24
CA LEU A 54 14.81 -8.74 9.41
C LEU A 54 14.74 -10.24 9.04
N MET A 55 14.08 -10.57 7.92
CA MET A 55 13.98 -11.94 7.41
C MET A 55 15.33 -12.49 6.93
N VAL A 56 16.22 -11.64 6.42
CA VAL A 56 17.58 -12.05 6.02
C VAL A 56 18.42 -12.41 7.24
N ILE A 57 18.33 -11.62 8.33
CA ILE A 57 19.10 -11.82 9.57
C ILE A 57 18.69 -13.10 10.32
N PHE A 58 17.41 -13.49 10.26
CA PHE A 58 16.94 -14.68 10.97
C PHE A 58 17.53 -15.98 10.38
N PRO A 59 18.06 -16.93 11.16
CA PRO A 59 18.66 -18.16 10.65
C PRO A 59 17.61 -19.23 10.30
N LEU A 60 16.66 -18.91 9.41
CA LEU A 60 15.71 -19.88 8.84
C LEU A 60 16.29 -20.57 7.59
N LYS A 61 15.83 -21.81 7.35
CA LYS A 61 16.08 -22.52 6.09
C LYS A 61 15.60 -21.67 4.90
N LEU A 62 16.39 -21.66 3.82
CA LEU A 62 16.21 -20.79 2.66
C LEU A 62 14.82 -20.92 2.02
N TYR A 63 14.28 -22.15 1.97
CA TYR A 63 12.93 -22.43 1.46
C TYR A 63 11.82 -21.73 2.26
N LEU A 64 11.92 -21.74 3.61
CA LEU A 64 10.94 -21.07 4.46
C LEU A 64 11.02 -19.55 4.34
N LYS A 65 12.23 -18.99 4.16
CA LYS A 65 12.42 -17.56 3.90
C LYS A 65 11.73 -17.13 2.62
N LEU A 66 11.92 -17.88 1.52
CA LEU A 66 11.29 -17.60 0.24
C LEU A 66 9.76 -17.62 0.34
N LEU A 67 9.21 -18.61 1.05
CA LEU A 67 7.76 -18.74 1.26
C LEU A 67 7.19 -17.56 2.06
N PHE A 68 7.88 -17.15 3.12
CA PHE A 68 7.49 -15.97 3.90
C PHE A 68 7.57 -14.68 3.06
N ILE A 69 8.65 -14.48 2.30
CA ILE A 69 8.82 -13.30 1.45
C ILE A 69 7.71 -13.23 0.39
N SER A 70 7.37 -14.35 -0.27
CA SER A 70 6.31 -14.34 -1.28
C SER A 70 4.95 -13.99 -0.68
N ILE A 71 4.61 -14.55 0.48
CA ILE A 71 3.36 -14.22 1.20
C ILE A 71 3.38 -12.75 1.61
N TRP A 72 4.52 -12.27 2.12
CA TRP A 72 4.68 -10.90 2.58
C TRP A 72 4.54 -9.88 1.45
N ILE A 73 5.09 -10.16 0.27
CA ILE A 73 4.94 -9.31 -0.92
C ILE A 73 3.47 -9.20 -1.32
N VAL A 74 2.73 -10.31 -1.34
CA VAL A 74 1.30 -10.32 -1.67
C VAL A 74 0.51 -9.51 -0.64
N VAL A 75 0.75 -9.72 0.66
CA VAL A 75 0.11 -8.93 1.73
C VAL A 75 0.46 -7.44 1.61
N CYS A 76 1.71 -7.12 1.27
CA CYS A 76 2.16 -5.75 1.04
C CYS A 76 1.43 -5.08 -0.13
N GLU A 77 1.36 -5.75 -1.27
CA GLU A 77 0.67 -5.29 -2.48
C GLU A 77 -0.80 -4.96 -2.24
N PHE A 78 -1.54 -5.85 -1.57
CA PHE A 78 -3.00 -5.72 -1.45
C PHE A 78 -3.45 -4.93 -0.22
N ILE A 79 -2.90 -5.25 0.96
CA ILE A 79 -3.40 -4.71 2.24
C ILE A 79 -2.62 -3.46 2.59
N LEU A 80 -1.29 -3.56 2.57
CA LEU A 80 -0.43 -2.50 3.09
C LEU A 80 -0.44 -1.27 2.17
N LYS A 81 -0.42 -1.43 0.84
CA LYS A 81 -0.62 -0.30 -0.09
C LYS A 81 -1.98 0.37 0.14
N ALA A 82 -3.05 -0.41 0.29
CA ALA A 82 -4.40 0.13 0.50
C ALA A 82 -4.52 0.94 1.81
N ILE A 83 -3.75 0.58 2.85
CA ILE A 83 -3.71 1.28 4.14
C ILE A 83 -2.75 2.48 4.09
N LEU A 84 -1.49 2.28 3.69
CA LEU A 84 -0.44 3.31 3.74
C LEU A 84 -0.59 4.42 2.69
N TYR A 85 -1.15 4.15 1.51
CA TYR A 85 -1.14 5.15 0.42
C TYR A 85 -2.04 6.34 0.74
N VAL A 86 -1.45 7.48 1.10
CA VAL A 86 -2.18 8.73 1.30
C VAL A 86 -2.32 9.40 -0.06
N TYR A 87 -3.53 9.79 -0.42
CA TYR A 87 -3.83 10.36 -1.74
C TYR A 87 -3.85 11.89 -1.68
N GLU A 88 -3.12 12.52 -2.61
CA GLU A 88 -3.12 13.95 -2.89
C GLU A 88 -3.47 14.27 -4.36
#